data_AF-A0A7X5TE05-F1
#
_entry.id   AF-A0A7X5TE05-F1
#
_cell.length_a   1.000
_cell.length_b   1.000
_cell.length_c   1.000
_cell.angle_alpha   90.00
_cell.angle_beta   90.00
_cell.angle_gamma   90.00
#
_symmetry.space_group_name_H-M   'P 1'
#
loop_
_entity.id
_entity.type
_entity.pdbx_description
1 polymer ?
#
loop_
_entity_poly.entity_id
_entity_poly.type
_entity_poly.pdbx_seq_one_letter_code
_entity_poly.pdbx_strand_id
1 'polypeptide(L)'
;MRDVRIDRWAEILVNYSLQVQKGEHVVIVSEVEAKPLVEACYEKFLQAGAIVEPILVFREWSEIQFKYATDEQLKTTMPLMRYAAENCDVYLYIGAETNSRLLANVDPKKQALVSQGRSPILLWVKDTLRQETQIPLHCIGT
;
A
#
# COMPACT_ATOMS: atom_id res chain seq x y z
N MET A 1 -22.79 4.89 7.67
CA MET A 1 -22.09 4.39 8.88
C MET A 1 -21.08 3.36 8.40
N ARG A 2 -19.79 3.57 8.67
CA ARG A 2 -18.73 2.61 8.30
C ARG A 2 -18.88 1.34 9.15
N ASP A 3 -18.47 0.20 8.63
CA ASP A 3 -18.52 -1.07 9.36
C ASP A 3 -17.61 -0.99 10.61
N VAL A 4 -18.17 -1.33 11.79
CA VAL A 4 -17.46 -1.29 13.08
C VAL A 4 -16.20 -2.18 13.07
N ARG A 5 -16.17 -3.25 12.26
CA ARG A 5 -15.00 -4.10 12.08
C ARG A 5 -13.84 -3.30 11.48
N ILE A 6 -14.11 -2.44 10.51
CA ILE A 6 -13.10 -1.60 9.85
C ILE A 6 -12.51 -0.59 10.85
N ASP A 7 -13.36 0.03 11.68
CA ASP A 7 -12.91 0.97 12.72
C ASP A 7 -12.00 0.30 13.73
N ARG A 8 -12.35 -0.91 14.19
CA ARG A 8 -11.51 -1.69 15.11
C ARG A 8 -10.18 -2.09 14.47
N TRP A 9 -10.19 -2.43 13.19
CA TRP A 9 -8.96 -2.75 12.46
C TRP A 9 -8.04 -1.54 12.36
N ALA A 10 -8.57 -0.38 11.96
CA ALA A 10 -7.78 0.85 11.92
C ALA A 10 -7.20 1.23 13.29
N GLU A 11 -7.98 1.06 14.36
CA GLU A 11 -7.50 1.27 15.74
C GLU A 11 -6.29 0.37 16.06
N ILE A 12 -6.39 -0.94 15.79
CA ILE A 12 -5.29 -1.88 16.03
C ILE A 12 -4.07 -1.51 15.19
N LEU A 13 -4.26 -1.24 13.90
CA LEU A 13 -3.14 -0.92 13.00
C LEU A 13 -2.41 0.35 13.45
N VAL A 14 -3.13 1.43 13.69
CA VAL A 14 -2.52 2.73 13.97
C VAL A 14 -1.94 2.77 15.38
N ASN A 15 -2.70 2.35 16.39
CA ASN A 15 -2.32 2.56 17.78
C ASN A 15 -1.50 1.41 18.36
N TYR A 16 -1.72 0.17 17.91
CA TYR A 16 -1.04 -1.00 18.48
C TYR A 16 0.12 -1.48 17.61
N SER A 17 -0.12 -1.67 16.31
CA SER A 17 0.88 -2.21 15.38
C SER A 17 1.94 -1.19 14.99
N LEU A 18 1.51 -0.01 14.52
CA LEU A 18 2.42 1.04 14.01
C LEU A 18 2.87 1.99 15.12
N GLN A 19 2.09 2.11 16.20
CA GLN A 19 2.37 2.96 17.37
C GLN A 19 2.75 4.38 16.96
N VAL A 20 1.95 4.96 16.06
CA VAL A 20 2.27 6.25 15.45
C VAL A 20 2.30 7.36 16.48
N GLN A 21 3.32 8.21 16.36
CA GLN A 21 3.57 9.35 17.23
C GLN A 21 3.17 10.65 16.54
N LYS A 22 2.88 11.66 17.36
CA LYS A 22 2.59 13.01 16.88
C LYS A 22 3.78 13.56 16.07
N GLY A 23 3.48 14.10 14.90
CA GLY A 23 4.45 14.71 14.00
C GLY A 23 5.15 13.74 13.05
N GLU A 24 4.95 12.43 13.20
CA GLU A 24 5.49 11.44 12.24
C GLU A 24 4.84 11.59 10.87
N HIS A 25 5.64 11.44 9.82
CA HIS A 25 5.20 11.43 8.44
C HIS A 25 4.79 10.01 8.03
N VAL A 26 3.52 9.85 7.69
CA VAL A 26 2.89 8.57 7.34
C VAL A 26 2.49 8.58 5.88
N VAL A 27 3.02 7.63 5.11
CA VAL A 27 2.60 7.37 3.73
C VAL A 27 1.68 6.15 3.72
N ILE A 28 0.47 6.31 3.18
CA ILE A 28 -0.48 5.20 2.98
C ILE A 28 -0.50 4.88 1.49
N VAL A 29 -0.11 3.68 1.10
CA VAL A 29 -0.25 3.22 -0.29
C VAL A 29 -1.35 2.17 -0.37
N SER A 30 -2.36 2.40 -1.20
CA SER A 30 -3.49 1.50 -1.26
C SER A 30 -4.18 1.45 -2.60
N GLU A 31 -4.81 0.31 -2.89
CA GLU A 31 -5.75 0.17 -3.98
C GLU A 31 -7.08 0.87 -3.63
N VAL A 32 -7.73 1.51 -4.60
CA VAL A 32 -8.95 2.32 -4.38
C VAL A 32 -10.10 1.51 -3.75
N GLU A 33 -10.12 0.20 -3.92
CA GLU A 33 -11.12 -0.73 -3.39
C GLU A 33 -11.00 -0.90 -1.87
N ALA A 34 -9.82 -0.66 -1.30
CA ALA A 34 -9.59 -0.65 0.14
C ALA A 34 -9.93 0.71 0.80
N LYS A 35 -10.57 1.62 0.05
CA LYS A 35 -11.00 2.95 0.53
C LYS A 35 -11.63 2.95 1.93
N PRO A 36 -12.55 2.04 2.30
CA PRO A 36 -13.14 2.06 3.63
C PRO A 36 -12.11 1.94 4.76
N LEU A 37 -11.09 1.09 4.60
CA LEU A 37 -10.02 0.95 5.59
C LEU A 37 -9.05 2.13 5.53
N VAL A 38 -8.72 2.62 4.33
CA VAL A 38 -7.87 3.81 4.17
C VAL A 38 -8.46 5.01 4.89
N GLU A 39 -9.76 5.27 4.72
CA GLU A 39 -10.46 6.36 5.41
C GLU A 39 -10.40 6.20 6.94
N ALA A 40 -10.50 4.97 7.44
CA ALA A 40 -10.44 4.68 8.87
C ALA A 40 -9.04 4.91 9.44
N CYS A 41 -8.01 4.42 8.76
CA CYS A 41 -6.63 4.65 9.15
C CYS A 41 -6.28 6.15 9.06
N TYR A 42 -6.69 6.83 7.99
CA TYR A 42 -6.44 8.26 7.79
C TYR A 42 -7.01 9.10 8.94
N GLU A 43 -8.26 8.85 9.34
CA GLU A 43 -8.88 9.50 10.50
C GLU A 43 -8.07 9.27 11.79
N LYS A 44 -7.62 8.03 12.01
CA LYS A 44 -6.87 7.63 13.21
C LYS A 44 -5.47 8.24 13.26
N PHE A 45 -4.76 8.28 12.13
CA PHE A 45 -3.46 8.94 12.05
C PHE A 45 -3.56 10.44 12.33
N LEU A 46 -4.60 11.11 11.81
CA LEU A 46 -4.86 12.51 12.12
C LEU A 46 -5.18 12.73 13.61
N GLN A 47 -5.97 11.84 14.22
CA GLN A 47 -6.24 11.87 15.67
C GLN A 47 -4.96 11.69 16.51
N ALA A 48 -4.01 10.89 16.03
CA ALA A 48 -2.69 10.73 16.65
C ALA A 48 -1.75 11.94 16.41
N GLY A 49 -2.13 12.87 15.53
CA GLY A 49 -1.35 14.07 15.21
C GLY A 49 -0.23 13.83 14.21
N ALA A 50 -0.34 12.79 13.37
CA ALA A 50 0.60 12.51 12.30
C ALA A 50 0.34 13.39 11.06
N ILE A 51 1.36 13.50 10.18
CA ILE A 51 1.26 14.12 8.85
C ILE A 51 1.04 12.99 7.86
N VAL A 52 -0.07 12.99 7.11
CA VAL A 52 -0.51 11.80 6.36
C VAL A 52 -0.64 12.07 4.87
N GLU A 53 0.06 11.29 4.05
CA GLU A 53 0.04 11.34 2.58
C GLU A 53 -0.50 10.03 1.99
N PRO A 54 -1.79 9.97 1.59
CA PRO A 54 -2.35 8.81 0.92
C PRO A 54 -2.04 8.81 -0.59
N ILE A 55 -1.60 7.65 -1.09
CA ILE A 55 -1.36 7.36 -2.50
C ILE A 55 -2.29 6.22 -2.91
N LEU A 56 -3.33 6.57 -3.67
CA LEU A 56 -4.31 5.61 -4.17
C LEU A 56 -3.97 5.18 -5.59
N VAL A 57 -3.98 3.88 -5.83
CA VAL A 57 -3.71 3.27 -7.14
C VAL A 57 -4.91 2.45 -7.61
N PHE A 58 -5.08 2.36 -8.92
CA PHE A 58 -6.09 1.49 -9.54
C PHE A 58 -5.44 0.17 -9.91
N ARG A 59 -6.04 -0.94 -9.51
CA ARG A 59 -5.50 -2.26 -9.81
C ARG A 59 -5.48 -2.51 -11.32
N GLU A 60 -6.46 -2.01 -12.06
CA GLU A 60 -6.60 -2.14 -13.52
C GLU A 60 -5.44 -1.51 -14.28
N TRP A 61 -4.74 -0.54 -13.70
CA TRP A 61 -3.55 0.04 -14.33
C TRP A 61 -2.44 -0.99 -14.53
N SER A 62 -2.41 -2.06 -13.72
CA SER A 62 -1.46 -3.15 -13.90
C SER A 62 -1.68 -3.88 -15.24
N GLU A 63 -2.92 -4.12 -15.66
CA GLU A 63 -3.21 -4.74 -16.96
C GLU A 63 -2.71 -3.86 -18.12
N ILE A 64 -2.98 -2.55 -18.03
CA ILE A 64 -2.52 -1.55 -19.01
C ILE A 64 -1.00 -1.55 -19.06
N GLN A 65 -0.35 -1.53 -17.89
CA GLN A 65 1.11 -1.58 -17.77
C GLN A 65 1.68 -2.85 -18.42
N PHE A 66 1.14 -4.03 -18.13
CA PHE A 66 1.62 -5.28 -18.72
C PHE A 66 1.38 -5.36 -20.24
N LYS A 67 0.30 -4.74 -20.73
CA LYS A 67 -0.03 -4.71 -22.15
C LYS A 67 0.89 -3.80 -22.95
N TYR A 68 1.19 -2.60 -22.45
CA TYR A 68 1.84 -1.54 -23.24
C TYR A 68 3.27 -1.20 -22.83
N ALA A 69 3.69 -1.49 -21.59
CA ALA A 69 5.01 -1.09 -21.13
C ALA A 69 6.11 -1.99 -21.71
N THR A 70 7.26 -1.37 -21.98
CA THR A 70 8.50 -2.05 -22.35
C THR A 70 9.12 -2.73 -21.14
N ASP A 71 9.98 -3.72 -21.37
CA ASP A 71 10.72 -4.39 -20.29
C ASP A 71 11.54 -3.42 -19.44
N GLU A 72 12.06 -2.35 -20.06
CA GLU A 72 12.77 -1.28 -19.35
C GLU A 72 11.84 -0.45 -18.46
N GLN A 73 10.63 -0.12 -18.93
CA GLN A 73 9.64 0.56 -18.09
C GLN A 73 9.17 -0.33 -16.93
N LEU A 74 9.03 -1.64 -17.16
CA LEU A 74 8.60 -2.59 -16.13
C LEU A 74 9.65 -2.80 -15.03
N LYS A 75 10.94 -2.86 -15.38
CA LYS A 75 12.04 -3.04 -14.42
C LYS A 75 12.45 -1.77 -13.68
N THR A 76 11.92 -0.61 -14.09
CA THR A 76 12.32 0.68 -13.51
C THR A 76 11.64 0.90 -12.16
N THR A 77 12.42 1.28 -11.15
CA THR A 77 11.87 1.68 -9.85
C THR A 77 11.18 3.02 -9.96
N MET A 78 9.94 3.10 -9.49
CA MET A 78 9.17 4.35 -9.55
C MET A 78 9.78 5.39 -8.60
N PRO A 79 10.26 6.55 -9.11
CA PRO A 79 11.03 7.50 -8.31
C PRO A 79 10.21 8.13 -7.19
N LEU A 80 8.93 8.43 -7.44
CA LEU A 80 8.04 9.00 -6.42
C LEU A 80 7.83 8.03 -5.25
N MET A 81 7.56 6.76 -5.55
CA MET A 81 7.33 5.75 -4.51
C MET A 81 8.60 5.46 -3.72
N ARG A 82 9.76 5.46 -4.38
CA ARG A 82 11.06 5.36 -3.72
C ARG A 82 11.30 6.54 -2.78
N TYR A 83 11.06 7.76 -3.24
CA TYR A 83 11.19 8.95 -2.41
C TYR A 83 10.25 8.90 -1.20
N ALA A 84 8.97 8.55 -1.41
CA ALA A 84 7.98 8.45 -0.36
C ALA A 84 8.36 7.41 0.70
N ALA A 85 8.83 6.23 0.28
CA ALA A 85 9.38 5.24 1.19
C ALA A 85 10.56 5.83 1.96
N GLU A 86 11.59 6.33 1.26
CA GLU A 86 12.85 6.82 1.85
C GLU A 86 12.71 7.99 2.83
N ASN A 87 11.61 8.74 2.78
CA ASN A 87 11.43 9.99 3.53
C ASN A 87 10.17 9.99 4.42
N CYS A 88 9.63 8.82 4.74
CA CYS A 88 8.55 8.67 5.71
C CYS A 88 9.04 7.96 6.98
N ASP A 89 8.36 8.23 8.10
CA ASP A 89 8.56 7.52 9.36
C ASP A 89 7.75 6.21 9.39
N VAL A 90 6.61 6.20 8.69
CA VAL A 90 5.70 5.06 8.61
C VAL A 90 5.20 4.90 7.17
N TYR A 91 5.34 3.70 6.63
CA TYR A 91 4.79 3.32 5.33
C TYR A 91 3.79 2.19 5.51
N LEU A 92 2.52 2.47 5.21
CA LEU A 92 1.44 1.50 5.31
C LEU A 92 0.95 1.11 3.92
N TYR A 93 1.15 -0.15 3.54
CA TYR A 93 0.58 -0.70 2.30
C TYR A 93 -0.70 -1.49 2.58
N ILE A 94 -1.83 -1.07 2.00
CA ILE A 94 -3.12 -1.76 2.13
C ILE A 94 -3.53 -2.29 0.75
N GLY A 95 -3.41 -3.60 0.56
CA GLY A 95 -3.82 -4.29 -0.66
C GLY A 95 -5.32 -4.61 -0.66
N ALA A 96 -5.95 -4.50 -1.82
CA ALA A 96 -7.31 -4.97 -2.03
C ALA A 96 -7.32 -6.23 -2.90
N GLU A 97 -7.96 -7.30 -2.44
CA GLU A 97 -8.08 -8.52 -3.24
C GLU A 97 -9.51 -8.64 -3.79
N THR A 98 -9.83 -7.85 -4.81
CA THR A 98 -11.16 -7.86 -5.46
C THR A 98 -11.25 -8.82 -6.64
N ASN A 99 -10.13 -9.16 -7.29
CA ASN A 99 -10.10 -10.13 -8.38
C ASN A 99 -8.75 -10.88 -8.44
N SER A 100 -8.72 -12.09 -7.86
CA SER A 100 -7.54 -12.97 -7.85
C SER A 100 -7.12 -13.48 -9.24
N ARG A 101 -7.97 -13.29 -10.26
CA ARG A 101 -7.70 -13.71 -11.65
C ARG A 101 -7.24 -12.59 -12.57
N LEU A 102 -7.21 -11.34 -12.12
CA LEU A 102 -6.91 -10.18 -12.96
C LEU A 102 -5.57 -10.31 -13.71
N LEU A 103 -4.58 -10.94 -13.06
CA LEU A 103 -3.25 -11.14 -13.63
C LEU A 103 -2.95 -12.59 -14.05
N ALA A 104 -3.96 -13.47 -14.05
CA ALA A 104 -3.76 -14.91 -14.28
C ALA A 104 -3.18 -15.24 -15.67
N ASN A 105 -3.41 -14.38 -16.67
CA ASN A 105 -2.94 -14.56 -18.04
C ASN A 105 -1.72 -13.69 -18.39
N VAL A 106 -1.12 -12.98 -17.43
CA VAL A 106 0.05 -12.12 -17.68
C VAL A 106 1.32 -12.96 -17.77
N ASP A 107 2.16 -12.69 -18.76
CA ASP A 107 3.47 -13.34 -18.96
C ASP A 107 4.30 -13.30 -17.65
N PRO A 108 4.70 -14.46 -17.09
CA PRO A 108 5.53 -14.53 -15.89
C PRO A 108 6.82 -13.71 -15.97
N LYS A 109 7.41 -13.56 -17.16
CA LYS A 109 8.61 -12.73 -17.35
C LYS A 109 8.33 -11.26 -17.06
N LYS A 110 7.20 -10.74 -17.53
CA LYS A 110 6.80 -9.35 -17.25
C LYS A 110 6.47 -9.15 -15.77
N GLN A 111 5.86 -10.14 -15.12
CA GLN A 111 5.63 -10.10 -13.67
C GLN A 111 6.94 -10.02 -12.88
N ALA A 112 7.95 -10.80 -13.29
CA ALA A 112 9.28 -10.75 -12.68
C ALA A 112 9.97 -9.39 -12.83
N LEU A 113 9.83 -8.74 -13.99
CA LEU A 113 10.39 -7.39 -14.22
C LEU A 113 9.73 -6.34 -13.31
N VAL A 114 8.40 -6.35 -13.17
CA VAL A 114 7.70 -5.46 -12.23
C VAL A 114 8.12 -5.73 -10.79
N SER A 115 8.26 -7.00 -10.41
CA SER A 115 8.77 -7.37 -9.09
C SER A 115 10.17 -6.84 -8.86
N GLN A 116 11.05 -6.89 -9.87
CA GLN A 116 12.40 -6.34 -9.80
C GLN A 116 12.38 -4.82 -9.60
N GLY A 117 11.55 -4.09 -10.35
CA GLY A 117 11.42 -2.64 -10.22
C GLY A 117 10.90 -2.20 -8.84
N ARG A 118 10.03 -3.00 -8.21
CA ARG A 118 9.51 -2.75 -6.86
C ARG A 118 10.47 -3.14 -5.74
N SER A 119 11.36 -4.11 -5.97
CA SER A 119 12.24 -4.69 -4.96
C SER A 119 13.00 -3.65 -4.12
N PRO A 120 13.61 -2.58 -4.70
CA PRO A 120 14.32 -1.58 -3.91
C PRO A 120 13.43 -0.85 -2.89
N ILE A 121 12.18 -0.60 -3.22
CA ILE A 121 11.22 0.06 -2.32
C ILE A 121 10.87 -0.89 -1.18
N LEU A 122 10.58 -2.16 -1.49
CA LEU A 122 10.23 -3.18 -0.50
C LEU A 122 11.37 -3.49 0.45
N LEU A 123 12.61 -3.56 -0.05
CA LEU A 123 13.80 -3.74 0.77
C LEU A 123 13.96 -2.58 1.75
N TRP A 124 13.82 -1.34 1.27
CA TRP A 124 13.91 -0.17 2.14
C TRP A 124 12.85 -0.19 3.24
N VAL A 125 11.60 -0.50 2.87
CA VAL A 125 10.48 -0.61 3.82
C VAL A 125 10.77 -1.66 4.90
N LYS A 126 11.30 -2.82 4.51
CA LYS A 126 11.63 -3.90 5.45
C LYS A 126 12.76 -3.56 6.41
N ASP A 127 13.78 -2.87 5.91
CA ASP A 127 14.99 -2.58 6.68
C ASP A 127 14.80 -1.41 7.66
N THR A 128 13.84 -0.52 7.41
CA THR A 128 13.82 0.81 8.05
C THR A 128 12.54 1.11 8.83
N LEU A 129 11.42 0.42 8.57
CA LEU A 129 10.11 0.83 9.08
C LEU A 129 9.49 -0.11 10.12
N ARG A 130 8.66 0.47 10.99
CA ARG A 130 8.09 -0.21 12.17
C ARG A 130 7.17 -1.39 11.85
N GLN A 131 6.57 -1.49 10.66
CA GLN A 131 5.90 -2.70 10.17
C GLN A 131 5.42 -2.57 8.71
N GLU A 132 5.65 -3.61 7.89
CA GLU A 132 4.97 -3.83 6.60
C GLU A 132 3.75 -4.73 6.86
N THR A 133 2.55 -4.16 6.97
CA THR A 133 1.33 -4.97 7.11
C THR A 133 0.60 -5.04 5.78
N GLN A 134 0.93 -6.03 4.95
CA GLN A 134 0.09 -6.35 3.80
C GLN A 134 -1.20 -7.01 4.31
N ILE A 135 -2.29 -6.23 4.37
CA ILE A 135 -3.59 -6.71 4.85
C ILE A 135 -4.44 -7.11 3.66
N PRO A 136 -4.68 -8.40 3.41
CA PRO A 136 -5.63 -8.82 2.40
C PRO A 136 -7.07 -8.58 2.87
N LEU A 137 -7.90 -8.06 1.97
CA LEU A 137 -9.32 -7.71 2.22
C LEU A 137 -10.17 -8.87 2.78
N HIS A 138 -9.79 -10.14 2.61
CA HIS A 138 -10.57 -11.26 3.19
C HIS A 138 -10.60 -11.25 4.73
N CYS A 139 -9.69 -10.49 5.37
CA CYS A 139 -9.71 -10.24 6.81
C CYS A 139 -10.66 -9.09 7.22
N ILE A 140 -11.15 -8.33 6.23
CA ILE A 140 -12.05 -7.17 6.37
C ILE A 140 -13.40 -7.62 5.81
N GLY A 141 -14.11 -8.40 6.63
CA GLY A 141 -15.21 -9.28 6.25
C GLY A 141 -16.13 -8.80 5.13
N THR A 142 -16.39 -9.71 4.19
CA THR A 142 -17.62 -9.76 3.40
C THR A 142 -18.84 -9.87 4.31
#